data_AF-A0A2I8EZN8-F1
#
_entry.id   AF-A0A2I8EZN8-F1
#
_cell.length_a   1.000
_cell.length_b   1.000
_cell.length_c   1.000
_cell.angle_alpha   90.00
_cell.angle_beta   90.00
_cell.angle_gamma   90.00
#
_symmetry.space_group_name_H-M   'P 1'
#
loop_
_entity.id
_entity.type
_entity.pdbx_description
1 polymer ?
#
loop_
_entity_poly.entity_id
_entity_poly.type
_entity_poly.pdbx_seq_one_letter_code
_entity_poly.pdbx_strand_id
1 'polypeptide(L)'
;MISSRRLAAASALTLMLVSACSKSAGPSILGHWRAEHVEVYSLQLPIGPDVVVTSSEVRSPDTGASIAVTGIESKGDAATLEVPYGIGLKFFFDGPDRMYLKVPLIGRVYYRRVEESVSTSQSVAASSGVAAAGSQEMASPVAKLALSGLMSPAAQAASNSSGTVVQPAARVTTIPEKTTDGPGADQYNRALRAAGQGNLEVAIDDLDGAFKAGFRGFALLDTAPEITELRKDVRYQALVARYR
;
A
#
# COMPACT_ATOMS: atom_id res chain seq x y z
N MET A 1 57.01 62.90 32.75
CA MET A 1 57.49 62.39 31.45
C MET A 1 56.39 61.49 30.88
N ILE A 2 55.51 62.03 30.03
CA ILE A 2 55.49 61.90 28.55
C ILE A 2 55.22 60.43 28.16
N SER A 3 53.95 60.05 27.93
CA SER A 3 53.13 60.22 26.71
C SER A 3 53.47 59.22 25.58
N SER A 4 52.48 58.35 25.32
CA SER A 4 51.91 57.99 24.01
C SER A 4 52.75 57.31 22.92
N ARG A 5 52.31 56.06 22.63
CA ARG A 5 51.99 55.46 21.33
C ARG A 5 53.09 55.36 20.26
N ARG A 6 53.30 54.13 19.77
CA ARG A 6 53.29 53.80 18.33
C ARG A 6 52.84 52.34 18.11
N LEU A 7 51.84 52.21 17.24
CA LEU A 7 51.35 50.97 16.63
C LEU A 7 52.43 50.32 15.76
N ALA A 8 52.51 48.99 15.76
CA ALA A 8 52.75 48.20 14.56
C ALA A 8 52.15 46.80 14.74
N ALA A 9 51.42 46.37 13.70
CA ALA A 9 50.59 45.19 13.65
C ALA A 9 51.37 43.88 13.65
N ALA A 10 50.81 42.84 14.27
CA ALA A 10 51.03 41.46 13.85
C ALA A 10 49.78 40.65 14.22
N SER A 11 48.91 40.53 13.23
CA SER A 11 47.83 39.55 13.17
C SER A 11 48.37 38.16 13.46
N ALA A 12 47.91 37.53 14.53
CA ALA A 12 47.97 36.09 14.70
C ALA A 12 46.56 35.60 14.99
N LEU A 13 45.83 35.45 13.89
CA LEU A 13 44.57 34.72 13.76
C LEU A 13 44.72 33.37 14.48
N THR A 14 44.14 33.23 15.66
CA THR A 14 44.15 31.96 16.39
C THR A 14 43.21 31.00 15.66
N LEU A 15 43.80 30.22 14.77
CA LEU A 15 43.14 29.27 13.89
C LEU A 15 42.57 28.11 14.72
N MET A 16 41.25 28.05 14.74
CA MET A 16 40.40 26.85 14.66
C MET A 16 41.07 25.50 14.92
N LEU A 17 40.72 24.89 16.05
CA LEU A 17 40.61 23.43 16.20
C LEU A 17 39.34 23.14 16.99
N VAL A 18 38.18 23.47 16.40
CA VAL A 18 36.94 22.76 16.76
C VAL A 18 37.09 21.37 16.17
N SER A 19 37.62 20.45 16.97
CA SER A 19 37.48 19.01 16.74
C SER A 19 35.99 18.71 16.83
N ALA A 20 35.27 18.96 15.73
CA ALA A 20 33.97 18.37 15.50
C ALA A 20 34.19 16.87 15.53
N CYS A 21 33.98 16.27 16.70
CA CYS A 21 33.79 14.84 16.85
C CYS A 21 32.56 14.50 16.00
N SER A 22 32.77 14.24 14.72
CA SER A 22 31.83 13.45 13.92
C SER A 22 31.88 12.05 14.50
N LYS A 23 31.24 11.87 15.66
CA LYS A 23 30.83 10.56 16.12
C LYS A 23 29.83 10.11 15.06
N SER A 24 30.36 9.41 14.06
CA SER A 24 29.61 8.87 12.95
C SER A 24 28.42 8.16 13.60
N ALA A 25 27.24 8.77 13.44
CA ALA A 25 26.02 8.19 13.98
C ALA A 25 25.97 6.79 13.37
N GLY A 26 25.79 5.76 14.20
CA GLY A 26 25.65 4.39 13.69
C GLY A 26 24.57 4.32 12.60
N PRO A 27 24.55 3.24 11.80
CA PRO A 27 23.59 3.12 10.71
C PRO A 27 22.16 3.38 11.23
N SER A 28 21.54 4.42 10.67
CA SER A 28 20.22 4.90 11.10
C SER A 28 19.17 4.39 10.12
N ILE A 29 18.09 3.80 10.63
CA ILE A 29 16.99 3.35 9.77
C ILE A 29 16.16 4.52 9.23
N LEU A 30 16.24 5.69 9.86
CA LEU A 30 15.50 6.87 9.43
C LEU A 30 16.02 7.37 8.08
N GLY A 31 15.10 7.82 7.22
CA GLY A 31 15.41 8.40 5.91
C GLY A 31 14.70 7.71 4.75
N HIS A 32 15.13 8.04 3.54
CA HIS A 32 14.59 7.51 2.30
C HIS A 32 15.42 6.31 1.83
N TRP A 33 14.72 5.22 1.53
CA TRP A 33 15.28 3.95 1.12
C TRP A 33 14.60 3.47 -0.16
N ARG A 34 15.41 3.19 -1.18
CA ARG A 34 14.97 2.67 -2.46
C ARG A 34 15.23 1.18 -2.54
N ALA A 35 14.25 0.42 -3.00
CA ALA A 35 14.45 -1.01 -3.24
C ALA A 35 15.46 -1.23 -4.38
N GLU A 36 16.42 -2.14 -4.18
CA GLU A 36 17.29 -2.58 -5.27
C GLU A 36 16.46 -3.34 -6.31
N HIS A 37 16.85 -3.25 -7.59
CA HIS A 37 16.19 -4.02 -8.64
C HIS A 37 16.87 -5.38 -8.76
N VAL A 38 16.10 -6.42 -9.06
CA VAL A 38 16.66 -7.75 -9.39
C VAL A 38 16.44 -8.01 -10.86
N GLU A 39 17.49 -8.51 -11.51
CA GLU A 39 17.42 -8.97 -12.89
C GLU A 39 16.99 -10.43 -12.92
N VAL A 40 15.85 -10.70 -13.52
CA VAL A 40 15.32 -12.06 -13.69
C VAL A 40 15.05 -12.27 -15.17
N TYR A 41 15.80 -13.17 -15.82
CA TYR A 41 15.69 -13.46 -17.25
C TYR A 41 15.69 -12.19 -18.13
N SER A 42 16.64 -11.26 -17.89
CA SER A 42 16.78 -9.95 -18.56
C SER A 42 15.68 -8.91 -18.28
N LEU A 43 14.78 -9.16 -17.32
CA LEU A 43 13.81 -8.18 -16.84
C LEU A 43 14.25 -7.63 -15.47
N GLN A 44 14.40 -6.31 -15.37
CA GLN A 44 14.59 -5.63 -14.08
C GLN A 44 13.24 -5.48 -13.39
N LEU A 45 13.04 -6.26 -12.33
CA LEU A 45 11.84 -6.20 -11.51
C LEU A 45 12.16 -5.48 -10.18
N PRO A 46 11.35 -4.50 -9.76
CA PRO A 46 11.45 -3.94 -8.43
C PRO A 46 11.02 -5.03 -7.42
N ILE A 47 11.92 -5.38 -6.49
CA ILE A 47 11.64 -6.42 -5.46
C ILE A 47 11.00 -5.88 -4.19
N GLY A 48 10.55 -4.62 -4.23
CA GLY A 48 9.81 -3.97 -3.15
C GLY A 48 9.51 -2.52 -3.51
N PRO A 49 8.62 -1.86 -2.76
CA PRO A 49 8.36 -0.44 -2.91
C PRO A 49 9.51 0.40 -2.37
N ASP A 50 9.59 1.66 -2.80
CA ASP A 50 10.42 2.67 -2.12
C ASP A 50 9.79 2.97 -0.75
N VAL A 51 10.61 3.24 0.27
CA VAL A 51 10.13 3.51 1.63
C VAL A 51 10.83 4.69 2.26
N VAL A 52 10.05 5.59 2.83
CA VAL A 52 10.50 6.70 3.67
C VAL A 52 10.17 6.34 5.11
N VAL A 53 11.20 6.12 5.91
CA VAL A 53 11.08 5.77 7.32
C VAL A 53 11.27 7.01 8.18
N THR A 54 10.24 7.36 8.94
CA THR A 54 10.26 8.40 9.96
C THR A 54 10.13 7.78 11.35
N SER A 55 10.22 8.59 12.40
CA SER A 55 10.01 8.11 13.78
C SER A 55 8.58 7.66 14.05
N SER A 56 7.60 8.12 13.26
CA SER A 56 6.16 7.90 13.50
C SER A 56 5.46 7.10 12.42
N GLU A 57 6.01 7.02 11.21
CA GLU A 57 5.44 6.26 10.11
C GLU A 57 6.51 5.77 9.11
N VAL A 58 6.18 4.66 8.43
CA VAL A 58 6.82 4.24 7.19
C VAL A 58 5.86 4.53 6.05
N ARG A 59 6.28 5.34 5.08
CA ARG A 59 5.50 5.70 3.91
C ARG A 59 6.15 5.17 2.65
N SER A 60 5.37 4.60 1.75
CA SER A 60 5.81 4.24 0.41
C SER A 60 5.32 5.32 -0.58
N PRO A 61 6.23 6.16 -1.14
CA PRO A 61 5.84 7.25 -2.04
C PRO A 61 5.32 6.74 -3.39
N ASP A 62 5.75 5.55 -3.80
CA ASP A 62 5.36 4.88 -5.04
C ASP A 62 3.97 4.24 -4.97
N THR A 63 3.58 3.68 -3.81
CA THR A 63 2.26 3.02 -3.65
C THR A 63 1.24 3.87 -2.88
N GLY A 64 1.68 4.91 -2.19
CA GLY A 64 0.86 5.72 -1.27
C GLY A 64 0.53 5.02 0.05
N ALA A 65 1.02 3.80 0.28
CA ALA A 65 0.82 3.10 1.55
C ALA A 65 1.55 3.81 2.70
N SER A 66 0.93 3.89 3.87
CA SER A 66 1.56 4.35 5.11
C SER A 66 1.25 3.41 6.26
N ILE A 67 2.25 3.14 7.08
CA ILE A 67 2.16 2.30 8.27
C ILE A 67 2.68 3.11 9.45
N ALA A 68 1.86 3.28 10.48
CA ALA A 68 2.30 3.93 11.71
C ALA A 68 3.40 3.11 12.39
N VAL A 69 4.39 3.79 12.96
CA VAL A 69 5.48 3.21 13.75
C VAL A 69 5.20 3.54 15.21
N THR A 70 5.10 2.51 16.04
CA THR A 70 4.89 2.66 17.48
C THR A 70 6.21 2.76 18.25
N GLY A 71 7.28 2.21 17.68
CA GLY A 71 8.61 2.17 18.28
C GLY A 71 9.68 1.79 17.27
N ILE A 72 10.90 2.24 17.52
CA ILE A 72 12.08 1.87 16.74
C ILE A 72 13.15 1.38 17.70
N GLU A 73 13.50 0.11 17.59
CA GLU A 73 14.57 -0.50 18.38
C GLU A 73 15.78 -0.78 17.48
N SER A 74 16.90 -0.12 17.77
CA SER A 74 18.17 -0.37 17.07
C SER A 74 19.11 -1.19 17.95
N LYS A 75 19.54 -2.35 17.45
CA LYS A 75 20.48 -3.26 18.13
C LYS A 75 21.57 -3.72 17.16
N GLY A 76 22.77 -3.18 17.33
CA GLY A 76 23.94 -3.55 16.53
C GLY A 76 23.74 -3.21 15.05
N ASP A 77 23.72 -4.24 14.21
CA ASP A 77 23.52 -4.18 12.76
C ASP A 77 22.05 -4.38 12.35
N ALA A 78 21.10 -4.29 13.29
CA ALA A 78 19.69 -4.43 12.97
C ALA A 78 18.84 -3.32 13.61
N ALA A 79 17.77 -2.94 12.92
CA ALA A 79 16.72 -2.08 13.43
C ALA A 79 15.36 -2.77 13.27
N THR A 80 14.58 -2.78 14.35
CA THR A 80 13.23 -3.33 14.38
C THR A 80 12.24 -2.18 14.48
N LEU A 81 11.37 -2.06 13.49
CA LEU A 81 10.25 -1.13 13.51
C LEU A 81 9.07 -1.86 14.10
N GLU A 82 8.60 -1.40 15.24
CA GLU A 82 7.34 -1.84 15.80
C GLU A 82 6.21 -1.14 15.06
N VAL A 83 5.32 -1.92 14.50
CA VAL A 83 4.10 -1.44 13.86
C VAL A 83 2.88 -1.96 14.65
N PRO A 84 1.69 -1.37 14.47
CA PRO A 84 0.48 -1.82 15.14
C PRO A 84 0.22 -3.32 14.96
N TYR A 85 -0.59 -3.88 15.86
CA TYR A 85 -0.98 -5.29 15.86
C TYR A 85 0.13 -6.29 16.26
N GLY A 86 1.17 -5.82 16.95
CA GLY A 86 2.22 -6.69 17.52
C GLY A 86 3.20 -7.23 16.48
N ILE A 87 3.32 -6.57 15.33
CA ILE A 87 4.22 -6.96 14.25
C ILE A 87 5.50 -6.11 14.35
N GLY A 88 6.65 -6.76 14.27
CA GLY A 88 7.95 -6.10 14.19
C GLY A 88 8.59 -6.31 12.82
N LEU A 89 8.84 -5.23 12.08
CA LEU A 89 9.58 -5.28 10.81
C LEU A 89 11.07 -5.12 11.11
N LYS A 90 11.82 -6.21 10.95
CA LYS A 90 13.26 -6.23 11.24
C LYS A 90 14.11 -6.04 9.99
N PHE A 91 14.87 -4.96 9.98
CA PHE A 91 15.84 -4.60 8.96
C PHE A 91 17.25 -4.88 9.47
N PHE A 92 18.13 -5.29 8.55
CA PHE A 92 19.53 -5.60 8.83
C PHE A 92 20.40 -4.69 7.96
N PHE A 93 21.34 -4.00 8.57
CA PHE A 93 22.27 -3.10 7.91
C PHE A 93 23.45 -3.88 7.32
N ASP A 94 23.73 -3.61 6.05
CA ASP A 94 24.86 -4.11 5.27
C ASP A 94 25.77 -2.92 4.89
N GLY A 95 26.07 -2.08 5.88
CA GLY A 95 26.73 -0.79 5.72
C GLY A 95 25.85 0.41 6.13
N PRO A 96 26.36 1.65 5.96
CA PRO A 96 25.63 2.86 6.33
C PRO A 96 24.45 3.17 5.39
N ASP A 97 24.57 2.77 4.12
CA ASP A 97 23.67 3.14 3.03
C ASP A 97 22.99 1.95 2.38
N ARG A 98 23.10 0.77 3.00
CA ARG A 98 22.47 -0.44 2.50
C ARG A 98 21.90 -1.24 3.65
N MET A 99 20.67 -1.71 3.47
CA MET A 99 20.02 -2.60 4.43
C MET A 99 19.19 -3.63 3.69
N TYR A 100 18.73 -4.66 4.40
CA TYR A 100 17.80 -5.62 3.84
C TYR A 100 16.71 -6.03 4.83
N LEU A 101 15.54 -6.33 4.29
CA LEU A 101 14.42 -6.94 4.98
C LEU A 101 14.35 -8.42 4.58
N LYS A 102 14.11 -9.31 5.55
CA LYS A 102 13.84 -10.72 5.28
C LYS A 102 12.34 -10.94 5.19
N VAL A 103 11.85 -11.18 3.98
CA VAL A 103 10.43 -11.45 3.71
C VAL A 103 10.24 -12.96 3.52
N PRO A 104 9.29 -13.59 4.22
CA PRO A 104 8.93 -14.99 3.95
C PRO A 104 8.60 -15.18 2.47
N LEU A 105 8.97 -16.32 1.88
CA LEU A 105 8.78 -16.69 0.46
C LEU A 105 9.69 -15.95 -0.55
N ILE A 106 9.88 -14.63 -0.41
CA ILE A 106 10.62 -13.81 -1.38
C ILE A 106 12.12 -13.74 -1.05
N GLY A 107 12.50 -13.97 0.21
CA GLY A 107 13.89 -13.96 0.64
C GLY A 107 14.35 -12.59 1.12
N ARG A 108 15.51 -12.12 0.65
CA ARG A 108 16.08 -10.83 1.08
C ARG A 108 15.71 -9.74 0.10
N VAL A 109 15.09 -8.68 0.60
CA VAL A 109 14.84 -7.46 -0.15
C VAL A 109 15.86 -6.42 0.27
N TYR A 110 16.75 -6.04 -0.64
CA TYR A 110 17.78 -5.05 -0.38
C TYR A 110 17.27 -3.64 -0.68
N TYR A 111 17.70 -2.70 0.15
CA TYR A 111 17.41 -1.29 0.05
C TYR A 111 18.70 -0.48 0.07
N ARG A 112 18.74 0.59 -0.72
CA ARG A 112 19.80 1.59 -0.67
C ARG A 112 19.29 2.92 -0.17
N ARG A 113 20.10 3.62 0.62
CA ARG A 113 19.81 4.96 1.05
C ARG A 113 19.84 5.88 -0.16
N VAL A 114 18.79 6.68 -0.31
CA VAL A 114 18.75 7.78 -1.27
C VAL A 114 19.17 9.02 -0.49
N GLU A 115 20.42 9.46 -0.69
CA GLU A 115 20.73 10.85 -0.39
C GLU A 115 19.97 11.68 -1.41
N GLU A 116 19.10 12.57 -0.96
CA GLU A 116 18.43 13.53 -1.83
C GLU A 116 19.47 14.56 -2.31
N SER A 117 20.37 14.11 -3.19
CA SER A 117 21.03 15.01 -4.12
C SER A 117 19.90 15.60 -4.96
N VAL A 118 19.80 16.93 -4.95
CA VAL A 118 18.90 17.71 -5.78
C VAL A 118 19.30 17.48 -7.25
N SER A 119 18.98 16.31 -7.78
CA SER A 119 19.08 16.01 -9.21
C SER A 119 17.72 16.32 -9.78
N THR A 120 17.56 17.61 -10.09
CA THR A 120 16.64 18.14 -11.08
C THR A 120 16.37 17.08 -12.15
N SER A 121 15.11 16.66 -12.28
CA SER A 121 14.61 15.98 -13.47
C SER A 121 15.01 16.79 -14.69
N GLN A 122 16.15 16.44 -15.30
CA GLN A 122 16.57 16.95 -16.58
C GLN A 122 15.70 16.27 -17.63
N SER A 123 14.47 16.77 -17.74
CA SER A 123 13.62 16.55 -18.90
C SER A 123 14.46 16.90 -20.12
N VAL A 124 14.72 15.89 -20.95
CA VAL A 124 15.48 16.02 -22.18
C VAL A 124 14.84 17.10 -23.03
N ALA A 125 15.54 18.23 -23.15
CA ALA A 125 15.26 19.24 -24.14
C ALA A 125 15.49 18.62 -25.52
N ALA A 126 14.41 18.31 -26.22
CA ALA A 126 14.43 18.12 -27.67
C ALA A 126 13.96 19.42 -28.30
N SER A 127 14.92 20.28 -28.67
CA SER A 127 14.67 21.48 -29.44
C SER A 127 14.79 21.21 -30.94
N SER A 128 13.71 21.58 -31.64
CA SER A 128 13.68 22.31 -32.92
C SER A 128 13.77 21.59 -34.25
N GLY A 129 12.75 21.83 -35.09
CA GLY A 129 12.94 22.03 -36.53
C GLY A 129 11.68 22.10 -37.42
N VAL A 130 11.05 23.30 -37.52
CA VAL A 130 10.46 24.03 -38.70
C VAL A 130 9.52 23.26 -39.68
N ALA A 131 8.40 23.76 -40.25
CA ALA A 131 7.92 25.11 -40.57
C ALA A 131 6.42 25.13 -40.96
N ALA A 132 5.78 26.29 -40.77
CA ALA A 132 4.79 27.04 -41.60
C ALA A 132 3.92 26.31 -42.66
N ALA A 133 2.69 26.71 -43.03
CA ALA A 133 1.70 27.73 -42.65
C ALA A 133 0.48 27.48 -43.58
N GLY A 134 -0.74 27.91 -43.20
CA GLY A 134 -1.85 27.92 -44.17
C GLY A 134 -3.26 28.10 -43.59
N SER A 135 -3.64 29.37 -43.39
CA SER A 135 -4.97 29.98 -43.64
C SER A 135 -6.25 29.54 -42.90
N GLN A 136 -6.68 30.45 -42.02
CA GLN A 136 -8.01 31.03 -41.76
C GLN A 136 -9.24 30.48 -42.52
N GLU A 137 -10.38 30.32 -41.82
CA GLU A 137 -11.62 31.09 -42.10
C GLU A 137 -12.68 31.01 -40.95
N MET A 138 -12.99 32.20 -40.41
CA MET A 138 -14.25 32.79 -39.89
C MET A 138 -15.30 32.05 -39.00
N ALA A 139 -15.53 32.71 -37.85
CA ALA A 139 -16.81 33.27 -37.33
C ALA A 139 -17.95 32.38 -36.77
N SER A 140 -18.13 32.51 -35.44
CA SER A 140 -19.33 32.45 -34.56
C SER A 140 -20.71 32.74 -35.22
N PRO A 141 -21.89 32.38 -34.62
CA PRO A 141 -22.20 32.49 -33.17
C PRO A 141 -23.24 31.51 -32.53
N VAL A 142 -23.34 31.61 -31.19
CA VAL A 142 -24.53 31.49 -30.30
C VAL A 142 -25.52 30.33 -30.50
N ALA A 143 -25.70 29.52 -29.46
CA ALA A 143 -27.03 29.29 -28.85
C ALA A 143 -26.92 28.59 -27.49
N LYS A 144 -27.29 29.34 -26.45
CA LYS A 144 -27.64 28.87 -25.11
C LYS A 144 -29.10 28.42 -25.14
N LEU A 145 -29.38 27.17 -24.82
CA LEU A 145 -30.72 26.70 -24.47
C LEU A 145 -30.61 25.67 -23.34
N ALA A 146 -30.87 26.16 -22.14
CA ALA A 146 -31.29 25.35 -21.02
C ALA A 146 -32.79 25.07 -21.18
N LEU A 147 -33.22 23.82 -21.00
CA LEU A 147 -34.50 23.54 -20.34
C LEU A 147 -34.65 22.07 -19.94
N SER A 148 -35.22 21.92 -18.75
CA SER A 148 -36.11 20.84 -18.31
C SER A 148 -35.53 19.49 -17.89
N GLY A 149 -35.82 19.15 -16.63
CA GLY A 149 -35.78 17.77 -16.17
C GLY A 149 -35.95 17.56 -14.67
N LEU A 150 -36.64 18.46 -13.95
CA LEU A 150 -37.00 18.25 -12.55
C LEU A 150 -38.36 17.56 -12.53
N MET A 151 -38.40 16.25 -12.32
CA MET A 151 -39.60 15.53 -11.91
C MET A 151 -39.24 14.15 -11.36
N SER A 152 -39.41 13.99 -10.04
CA SER A 152 -39.65 12.69 -9.40
C SER A 152 -40.99 12.13 -9.87
N PRO A 153 -41.18 10.81 -9.81
CA PRO A 153 -42.05 10.31 -8.76
C PRO A 153 -41.56 9.03 -8.08
N ALA A 154 -41.85 8.95 -6.79
CA ALA A 154 -41.88 7.73 -6.01
C ALA A 154 -42.94 6.77 -6.58
N ALA A 155 -42.53 5.53 -6.87
CA ALA A 155 -43.46 4.43 -7.12
C ALA A 155 -43.61 3.62 -5.84
N GLN A 156 -44.82 3.67 -5.30
CA GLN A 156 -45.26 2.94 -4.12
C GLN A 156 -45.31 1.44 -4.39
N ALA A 157 -44.98 0.70 -3.33
CA ALA A 157 -45.24 -0.72 -3.19
C ALA A 157 -46.75 -1.00 -3.08
N ALA A 158 -47.22 -2.05 -3.75
CA ALA A 158 -48.25 -2.95 -3.24
C ALA A 158 -48.33 -4.24 -4.09
N SER A 159 -47.96 -5.34 -3.45
CA SER A 159 -48.69 -6.62 -3.39
C SER A 159 -49.19 -7.28 -4.68
N ASN A 160 -48.61 -8.45 -4.99
CA ASN A 160 -49.28 -9.76 -4.96
C ASN A 160 -48.59 -10.75 -5.90
N SER A 161 -48.03 -11.83 -5.35
CA SER A 161 -48.03 -13.16 -5.97
C SER A 161 -47.68 -14.21 -4.93
N SER A 162 -48.73 -14.77 -4.33
CA SER A 162 -48.69 -16.10 -3.75
C SER A 162 -48.43 -17.10 -4.88
N GLY A 163 -47.40 -17.93 -4.73
CA GLY A 163 -47.02 -18.95 -5.70
C GLY A 163 -46.17 -20.01 -5.05
N THR A 164 -46.86 -20.98 -4.43
CA THR A 164 -46.49 -22.38 -4.20
C THR A 164 -44.99 -22.72 -4.03
N VAL A 165 -44.68 -23.03 -2.78
CA VAL A 165 -43.55 -23.85 -2.34
C VAL A 165 -43.49 -25.14 -3.16
N VAL A 166 -42.45 -25.27 -3.99
CA VAL A 166 -41.90 -26.58 -4.36
C VAL A 166 -40.46 -26.57 -3.89
N GLN A 167 -40.29 -27.16 -2.70
CA GLN A 167 -39.03 -27.47 -2.06
C GLN A 167 -38.45 -28.74 -2.73
N PRO A 168 -37.31 -28.67 -3.44
CA PRO A 168 -36.55 -29.88 -3.73
C PRO A 168 -35.80 -30.26 -2.47
N ALA A 169 -36.06 -31.49 -2.03
CA ALA A 169 -35.48 -32.13 -0.87
C ALA A 169 -33.96 -31.92 -0.78
N ALA A 170 -33.53 -31.60 0.44
CA ALA A 170 -32.16 -31.62 0.87
C ALA A 170 -31.47 -32.92 0.41
N ARG A 171 -30.46 -32.80 -0.46
CA ARG A 171 -29.33 -33.73 -0.38
C ARG A 171 -28.50 -33.28 0.82
N VAL A 172 -28.77 -33.89 1.97
CA VAL A 172 -27.81 -33.96 3.06
C VAL A 172 -26.66 -34.82 2.56
N THR A 173 -25.73 -34.20 1.83
CA THR A 173 -24.37 -34.74 1.74
C THR A 173 -23.71 -34.30 3.03
N THR A 174 -23.50 -35.24 3.95
CA THR A 174 -22.67 -35.08 5.14
C THR A 174 -21.31 -34.54 4.72
N ILE A 175 -21.09 -33.23 4.88
CA ILE A 175 -19.76 -32.62 4.79
C ILE A 175 -19.12 -32.87 6.16
N PRO A 176 -17.89 -33.42 6.21
CA PRO A 176 -17.26 -33.80 7.46
C PRO A 176 -17.10 -32.57 8.36
N GLU A 177 -17.54 -32.77 9.60
CA GLU A 177 -17.39 -31.96 10.80
C GLU A 177 -15.91 -31.65 11.08
N LYS A 178 -15.30 -30.82 10.24
CA LYS A 178 -13.95 -30.31 10.43
C LYS A 178 -14.01 -28.80 10.64
N THR A 179 -14.32 -28.47 11.90
CA THR A 179 -14.13 -27.15 12.54
C THR A 179 -14.89 -25.98 11.90
N THR A 180 -16.22 -26.01 12.02
CA THR A 180 -17.08 -24.80 11.98
C THR A 180 -17.38 -24.24 13.38
N ASP A 181 -16.68 -24.69 14.43
CA ASP A 181 -16.84 -24.15 15.79
C ASP A 181 -15.68 -23.18 16.09
N GLY A 182 -15.70 -22.05 15.40
CA GLY A 182 -14.67 -21.02 15.52
C GLY A 182 -15.25 -19.63 15.30
N PRO A 183 -14.52 -18.57 15.70
CA PRO A 183 -15.02 -17.22 15.55
C PRO A 183 -15.20 -16.90 14.07
N GLY A 184 -16.38 -16.41 13.69
CA GLY A 184 -16.75 -16.14 12.30
C GLY A 184 -17.40 -17.30 11.54
N ALA A 185 -17.65 -18.45 12.17
CA ALA A 185 -18.23 -19.61 11.47
C ALA A 185 -19.70 -19.43 11.10
N ASP A 186 -20.49 -18.70 11.90
CA ASP A 186 -21.88 -18.38 11.56
C ASP A 186 -21.95 -17.54 10.29
N GLN A 187 -21.08 -16.53 10.18
CA GLN A 187 -20.93 -15.69 9.01
C GLN A 187 -20.53 -16.54 7.78
N TYR A 188 -19.56 -17.45 7.94
CA TYR A 188 -19.18 -18.38 6.87
C TYR A 188 -20.35 -19.25 6.40
N ASN A 189 -21.12 -19.83 7.32
CA ASN A 189 -22.29 -20.65 6.99
C ASN A 189 -23.39 -19.85 6.28
N ARG A 190 -23.58 -18.58 6.64
CA ARG A 190 -24.50 -17.69 5.91
C ARG A 190 -24.01 -17.35 4.52
N ALA A 191 -22.71 -17.10 4.36
CA ALA A 191 -22.11 -16.82 3.06
C ALA A 191 -22.29 -18.00 2.08
N LEU A 192 -22.07 -19.24 2.53
CA LEU A 192 -22.31 -20.42 1.68
C LEU A 192 -23.76 -20.51 1.22
N ARG A 193 -24.71 -20.21 2.11
CA ARG A 193 -26.14 -20.21 1.77
C ARG A 193 -26.48 -19.12 0.76
N ALA A 194 -25.94 -17.92 0.94
CA ALA A 194 -26.12 -16.80 0.01
C ALA A 194 -25.52 -17.11 -1.36
N ALA A 195 -24.31 -17.68 -1.40
CA ALA A 195 -23.65 -18.10 -2.63
C ALA A 195 -24.45 -19.20 -3.37
N GLY A 196 -24.96 -20.19 -2.64
CA GLY A 196 -25.84 -21.24 -3.19
C GLY A 196 -27.17 -20.70 -3.74
N GLN A 197 -27.61 -19.52 -3.31
CA GLN A 197 -28.79 -18.82 -3.82
C GLN A 197 -28.47 -17.86 -4.98
N GLY A 198 -27.20 -17.75 -5.39
CA GLY A 198 -26.75 -16.79 -6.40
C GLY A 198 -26.61 -15.35 -5.90
N ASN A 199 -26.77 -15.12 -4.59
CA ASN A 199 -26.64 -13.81 -3.96
C ASN A 199 -25.17 -13.51 -3.63
N LEU A 200 -24.38 -13.23 -4.68
CA LEU A 200 -22.93 -13.06 -4.57
C LEU A 200 -22.53 -11.88 -3.68
N GLU A 201 -23.28 -10.77 -3.72
CA GLU A 201 -23.05 -9.58 -2.87
C GLU A 201 -23.10 -9.93 -1.38
N VAL A 202 -24.20 -10.56 -0.96
CA VAL A 202 -24.41 -10.95 0.45
C VAL A 202 -23.39 -11.99 0.89
N ALA A 203 -23.01 -12.89 -0.01
CA ALA A 203 -21.97 -13.88 0.26
C ALA A 203 -20.60 -13.23 0.52
N ILE A 204 -20.22 -12.20 -0.24
CA ILE A 204 -18.95 -11.47 -0.05
C ILE A 204 -18.96 -10.73 1.29
N ASP A 205 -20.06 -10.04 1.62
CA ASP A 205 -20.18 -9.29 2.87
C ASP A 205 -20.13 -10.20 4.11
N ASP A 206 -20.84 -11.34 4.06
CA ASP A 206 -20.78 -12.34 5.13
C ASP A 206 -19.37 -12.96 5.23
N LEU A 207 -18.65 -13.20 4.13
CA LEU A 207 -17.27 -13.68 4.18
C LEU A 207 -16.30 -12.66 4.77
N ASP A 208 -16.42 -11.38 4.42
CA ASP A 208 -15.61 -10.32 5.04
C ASP A 208 -15.87 -10.25 6.55
N GLY A 209 -17.13 -10.36 6.96
CA GLY A 209 -17.52 -10.48 8.36
C GLY A 209 -16.90 -11.71 9.04
N ALA A 210 -16.91 -12.86 8.38
CA ALA A 210 -16.27 -14.08 8.88
C ALA A 210 -14.76 -13.88 9.09
N PHE A 211 -14.07 -13.29 8.11
CA PHE A 211 -12.63 -13.07 8.16
C PHE A 211 -12.25 -12.04 9.22
N LYS A 212 -13.03 -10.98 9.39
CA LYS A 212 -12.86 -10.00 10.49
C LYS A 212 -13.05 -10.63 11.86
N ALA A 213 -13.99 -11.54 11.99
CA ALA A 213 -14.22 -12.28 13.23
C ALA A 213 -13.10 -13.29 13.52
N GLY A 214 -12.24 -13.62 12.56
CA GLY A 214 -11.10 -14.52 12.75
C GLY A 214 -11.23 -15.87 12.07
N PHE A 215 -12.22 -16.06 11.20
CA PHE A 215 -12.36 -17.28 10.41
C PHE A 215 -11.18 -17.43 9.43
N ARG A 216 -10.48 -18.55 9.47
CA ARG A 216 -9.32 -18.83 8.59
C ARG A 216 -9.42 -20.18 7.89
N GLY A 217 -10.64 -20.71 7.74
CA GLY A 217 -10.93 -21.97 7.05
C GLY A 217 -10.83 -21.88 5.52
N PHE A 218 -9.74 -21.32 4.98
CA PHE A 218 -9.59 -21.13 3.52
C PHE A 218 -9.61 -22.44 2.74
N ALA A 219 -9.10 -23.53 3.32
CA ALA A 219 -9.21 -24.86 2.72
C ALA A 219 -10.66 -25.30 2.51
N LEU A 220 -11.58 -24.90 3.41
CA LEU A 220 -13.00 -25.20 3.28
C LEU A 220 -13.64 -24.39 2.14
N LEU A 221 -13.24 -23.12 2.00
CA LEU A 221 -13.65 -22.28 0.86
C LEU A 221 -13.15 -22.89 -0.46
N ASP A 222 -11.90 -23.30 -0.52
CA ASP A 222 -11.31 -23.86 -1.74
C ASP A 222 -12.03 -25.15 -2.21
N THR A 223 -12.67 -25.87 -1.30
CA THR A 223 -13.36 -27.14 -1.58
C THR A 223 -14.89 -27.01 -1.73
N ALA A 224 -15.48 -25.89 -1.33
CA ALA A 224 -16.93 -25.70 -1.35
C ALA A 224 -17.46 -25.46 -2.78
N PRO A 225 -18.36 -26.33 -3.30
CA PRO A 225 -18.92 -26.16 -4.65
C PRO A 225 -19.82 -24.92 -4.76
N GLU A 226 -20.46 -24.50 -3.67
CA GLU A 226 -21.41 -23.38 -3.62
C GLU A 226 -20.76 -22.03 -3.94
N ILE A 227 -19.43 -21.91 -3.74
CA ILE A 227 -18.68 -20.67 -4.00
C ILE A 227 -17.95 -20.69 -5.34
N THR A 228 -18.22 -21.67 -6.21
CA THR A 228 -17.53 -21.79 -7.51
C THR A 228 -17.71 -20.54 -8.37
N GLU A 229 -18.93 -20.00 -8.44
CA GLU A 229 -19.19 -18.74 -9.14
C GLU A 229 -18.57 -17.53 -8.42
N LEU A 230 -18.61 -17.54 -7.09
CA LEU A 230 -18.00 -16.50 -6.26
C LEU A 230 -16.49 -16.39 -6.50
N ARG A 231 -15.82 -17.52 -6.75
CA ARG A 231 -14.37 -17.57 -7.01
C ARG A 231 -13.94 -16.83 -8.27
N LYS A 232 -14.85 -16.67 -9.23
CA LYS A 232 -14.61 -15.90 -10.46
C LYS A 232 -14.74 -14.40 -10.24
N ASP A 233 -15.38 -13.98 -9.14
CA ASP A 233 -15.56 -12.57 -8.80
C ASP A 233 -14.23 -11.95 -8.32
N VAL A 234 -13.87 -10.81 -8.91
CA VAL A 234 -12.63 -10.07 -8.59
C VAL A 234 -12.62 -9.63 -7.12
N ARG A 235 -13.78 -9.29 -6.55
CA ARG A 235 -13.89 -8.83 -5.16
C ARG A 235 -13.67 -9.98 -4.19
N TYR A 236 -14.17 -11.16 -4.51
CA TYR A 236 -13.87 -12.36 -3.72
C TYR A 236 -12.37 -12.68 -3.76
N GLN A 237 -11.73 -12.58 -4.93
CA GLN A 237 -10.28 -12.79 -5.05
C GLN A 237 -9.48 -11.77 -4.23
N ALA A 238 -9.85 -10.49 -4.29
CA ALA A 238 -9.24 -9.44 -3.48
C ALA A 238 -9.46 -9.68 -1.97
N LEU A 239 -10.65 -10.12 -1.59
CA LEU A 239 -11.00 -10.42 -0.20
C LEU A 239 -10.14 -11.58 0.33
N VAL A 240 -10.07 -12.70 -0.39
CA VAL A 240 -9.24 -13.84 0.02
C VAL A 240 -7.76 -13.49 0.05
N ALA A 241 -7.25 -12.76 -0.95
CA ALA A 241 -5.85 -12.32 -0.99
C ALA A 241 -5.46 -11.42 0.20
N ARG A 242 -6.42 -10.66 0.75
CA ARG A 242 -6.18 -9.79 1.90
C ARG A 242 -6.04 -10.54 3.23
N TYR A 243 -6.77 -11.64 3.40
CA TYR A 243 -6.89 -12.34 4.70
C TYR A 243 -6.16 -13.68 4.76
N ARG A 244 -5.65 -14.18 3.63
CA ARG A 244 -4.84 -15.40 3.52
C ARG A 244 -3.37 -15.11 3.79
#